data_AF-A0A4W3GJZ5-F1
#
_entry.id   AF-A0A4W3GJZ5-F1
#
_cell.length_a   1.000
_cell.length_b   1.000
_cell.length_c   1.000
_cell.angle_alpha   90.00
_cell.angle_beta   90.00
_cell.angle_gamma   90.00
#
_symmetry.space_group_name_H-M   'P 1'
#
loop_
_entity.id
_entity.type
_entity.pdbx_description
1 polymer ?
#
loop_
_entity_poly.entity_id
_entity_poly.type
_entity_poly.pdbx_seq_one_letter_code
_entity_poly.pdbx_strand_id
1 'polypeptide(L)'
;FIDLCILLGCDYCETIRGIGPKRAIELIRQHRCIEEVLKHIDGNKYTVPGDWAYSQARSLFLTPDVVNVDDVELKWTEPEEDKLVSFLCEDKGFRSVRGVEGECER
;
A
#
# COMPACT_ATOMS: atom_id res chain seq x y z
N PHE A 1 8.84 0.32 -13.25
CA PHE A 1 8.74 0.95 -11.91
C PHE A 1 8.14 -0.03 -10.90
N ILE A 2 6.96 -0.58 -11.15
CA ILE A 2 6.33 -1.59 -10.28
C ILE A 2 7.27 -2.75 -9.93
N ASP A 3 7.98 -3.30 -10.92
CA ASP A 3 8.98 -4.36 -10.71
C ASP A 3 10.13 -3.96 -9.78
N LEU A 4 10.52 -2.69 -9.80
CA LEU A 4 11.50 -2.18 -8.84
C LEU A 4 10.90 -2.20 -7.44
N CYS A 5 9.68 -1.72 -7.26
CA CYS A 5 8.99 -1.72 -5.96
C CYS A 5 8.83 -3.14 -5.40
N ILE A 6 8.47 -4.11 -6.24
CA ILE A 6 8.36 -5.52 -5.84
C ILE A 6 9.72 -6.07 -5.39
N LEU A 7 10.82 -5.76 -6.11
CA LEU A 7 12.16 -6.17 -5.69
C LEU A 7 12.64 -5.50 -4.40
N LEU A 8 12.19 -4.26 -4.12
CA LEU A 8 12.49 -3.54 -2.88
C LEU A 8 11.73 -4.10 -1.68
N GLY A 9 10.57 -4.71 -1.93
CA GLY A 9 9.62 -5.14 -0.91
C GLY A 9 8.31 -4.39 -0.99
N CYS A 10 7.24 -5.16 -1.10
CA CYS A 10 5.86 -4.71 -1.01
C CYS A 10 5.08 -5.69 -0.14
N ASP A 11 3.85 -5.31 0.24
CA ASP A 11 3.04 -6.10 1.17
C ASP A 11 2.36 -7.31 0.51
N TYR A 12 2.44 -7.45 -0.82
CA TYR A 12 1.67 -8.43 -1.59
C TYR A 12 2.43 -9.72 -1.93
N CYS A 13 3.76 -9.74 -1.78
CA CYS A 13 4.57 -10.93 -2.02
C CYS A 13 5.94 -10.82 -1.32
N GLU A 14 6.65 -11.94 -1.22
CA GLU A 14 8.02 -11.97 -0.69
C GLU A 14 9.02 -11.17 -1.56
N THR A 15 10.26 -11.07 -1.10
CA THR A 15 11.38 -10.44 -1.82
C THR A 15 12.54 -11.41 -1.99
N ILE A 16 13.46 -11.08 -2.90
CA ILE A 16 14.70 -11.85 -3.07
C ILE A 16 15.69 -11.44 -1.98
N ARG A 17 15.99 -12.37 -1.06
CA ARG A 17 16.95 -12.14 0.03
C ARG A 17 18.31 -11.73 -0.55
N GLY A 18 18.87 -10.63 -0.01
CA GLY A 18 20.18 -10.11 -0.42
C GLY A 18 20.15 -9.12 -1.59
N ILE A 19 18.98 -8.86 -2.20
CA ILE A 19 18.79 -7.76 -3.15
C ILE A 19 18.26 -6.54 -2.38
N GLY A 20 19.14 -5.59 -2.07
CA GLY A 20 18.77 -4.30 -1.50
C GLY A 20 18.56 -3.20 -2.55
N PRO A 21 18.24 -1.96 -2.13
CA PRO A 21 17.80 -0.90 -3.03
C PRO A 21 18.76 -0.54 -4.17
N LYS A 22 20.05 -0.41 -3.85
CA LYS A 22 21.08 -0.14 -4.86
C LYS A 22 21.11 -1.22 -5.93
N ARG A 23 21.10 -2.49 -5.51
CA ARG A 23 21.18 -3.63 -6.43
C ARG A 23 19.89 -3.80 -7.25
N ALA A 24 18.73 -3.60 -6.63
CA ALA A 24 17.44 -3.64 -7.32
C ALA A 24 17.38 -2.61 -8.46
N ILE A 25 17.84 -1.37 -8.22
CA ILE A 25 17.90 -0.32 -9.25
C ILE A 25 18.84 -0.71 -10.40
N GLU A 26 20.02 -1.23 -10.10
CA GLU A 26 20.97 -1.71 -11.13
C GLU A 26 20.35 -2.80 -12.01
N LEU A 27 19.75 -3.82 -11.37
CA LEU A 27 19.12 -4.95 -12.05
C LEU A 27 17.96 -4.51 -12.95
N ILE A 28 17.07 -3.64 -12.47
CA ILE A 28 15.95 -3.15 -13.27
C ILE A 28 16.41 -2.24 -14.41
N ARG A 29 17.47 -1.44 -14.22
CA ARG A 29 18.03 -0.64 -15.31
C ARG A 29 18.62 -1.52 -16.43
N GLN A 30 19.24 -2.63 -16.07
CA GLN A 30 19.86 -3.58 -17.01
C GLN A 30 18.83 -4.47 -17.70
N HIS A 31 17.92 -5.07 -16.93
CA HIS A 31 17.06 -6.17 -17.39
C HIS A 31 15.59 -5.78 -17.58
N ARG A 32 15.19 -4.57 -17.16
CA ARG A 32 13.85 -3.95 -17.35
C ARG A 32 12.70 -4.58 -16.56
N CYS A 33 12.64 -5.90 -16.42
CA CYS A 33 11.58 -6.61 -15.68
C CYS A 33 12.11 -7.75 -14.81
N ILE A 34 11.28 -8.20 -13.86
CA ILE A 34 11.63 -9.27 -12.91
C ILE A 34 11.95 -10.59 -13.64
N GLU A 35 11.21 -10.94 -14.69
CA GLU A 35 11.44 -12.16 -15.49
C GLU A 35 12.88 -12.22 -16.02
N GLU A 36 13.34 -11.11 -16.60
CA GLU A 36 14.70 -11.02 -17.13
C GLU A 36 15.75 -10.96 -16.03
N VAL A 37 15.44 -10.33 -14.89
CA VAL A 37 16.32 -10.38 -13.70
C VAL A 37 16.50 -11.84 -13.26
N LEU A 38 15.43 -12.62 -13.13
CA LEU A 38 15.47 -14.01 -12.69
C LEU A 38 16.32 -14.91 -13.59
N LYS A 39 16.37 -14.62 -14.91
CA LYS A 39 17.23 -15.36 -15.86
C LYS A 39 18.72 -15.06 -15.70
N HIS A 40 19.08 -13.89 -15.17
CA HIS A 40 20.46 -13.37 -15.17
C HIS A 40 21.09 -13.25 -13.77
N ILE A 41 20.33 -13.44 -12.70
CA ILE A 41 20.88 -13.46 -11.33
C ILE A 41 21.60 -14.77 -11.03
N ASP A 42 22.66 -14.69 -10.22
CA ASP A 42 23.38 -15.85 -9.72
C ASP A 42 22.55 -16.56 -8.64
N GLY A 43 22.00 -17.73 -9.00
CA GLY A 43 21.19 -18.56 -8.11
C GLY A 43 21.93 -19.14 -6.90
N ASN A 44 23.27 -19.14 -6.89
CA ASN A 44 24.05 -19.53 -5.71
C ASN A 44 24.13 -18.40 -4.68
N LYS A 45 24.05 -17.14 -5.14
CA LYS A 45 24.15 -15.94 -4.31
C LYS A 45 22.79 -15.45 -3.84
N TYR A 46 21.77 -15.55 -4.69
CA TYR A 46 20.44 -15.02 -4.43
C TYR A 46 19.42 -16.16 -4.34
N THR A 47 18.74 -16.25 -3.21
CA THR A 47 17.63 -17.20 -3.02
C THR A 47 16.33 -16.53 -3.43
N VAL A 48 15.76 -17.01 -4.53
CA VAL A 48 14.42 -16.62 -4.97
C VAL A 48 13.39 -17.41 -4.16
N PRO A 49 12.35 -16.75 -3.62
CA PRO A 49 11.23 -17.45 -3.01
C PRO A 49 10.63 -18.55 -3.91
N GLY A 50 10.24 -19.68 -3.31
CA GLY A 50 9.45 -20.70 -4.00
C GLY A 50 8.04 -20.18 -4.28
N ASP A 51 7.49 -20.51 -5.46
CA ASP A 51 6.17 -20.03 -5.91
C ASP A 51 5.98 -18.51 -5.76
N TRP A 52 7.03 -17.73 -6.06
CA TRP A 52 7.03 -16.29 -5.87
C TRP A 52 5.94 -15.58 -6.69
N ALA A 53 4.91 -15.09 -6.01
CA ALA A 53 3.72 -14.48 -6.61
C ALA A 53 3.91 -13.03 -7.11
N TYR A 54 5.10 -12.69 -7.63
CA TYR A 54 5.41 -11.33 -8.10
C TYR A 54 4.51 -10.90 -9.27
N SER A 55 4.08 -11.85 -10.11
CA SER A 55 3.22 -11.57 -11.26
C SER A 55 1.82 -11.12 -10.83
N GLN A 56 1.29 -11.73 -9.78
CA GLN A 56 0.01 -11.39 -9.16
C GLN A 56 0.12 -10.03 -8.46
N ALA A 57 1.19 -9.80 -7.69
CA ALA A 57 1.46 -8.49 -7.08
C ALA A 57 1.55 -7.39 -8.14
N ARG A 58 2.24 -7.64 -9.27
CA ARG A 58 2.31 -6.69 -10.39
C ARG A 58 0.93 -6.39 -10.96
N SER A 59 0.09 -7.41 -11.13
CA SER A 59 -1.29 -7.23 -11.61
C SER A 59 -2.12 -6.36 -10.66
N LEU A 60 -1.99 -6.54 -9.35
CA LEU A 60 -2.67 -5.71 -8.35
C LEU A 60 -2.24 -4.24 -8.44
N PHE A 61 -0.97 -3.96 -8.70
CA PHE A 61 -0.49 -2.58 -8.88
C PHE A 61 -0.95 -1.96 -10.21
N LEU A 62 -1.08 -2.74 -11.28
CA LEU A 62 -1.49 -2.24 -12.60
C LEU A 62 -3.01 -2.06 -12.71
N THR A 63 -3.75 -3.01 -12.16
CA THR A 63 -5.21 -3.07 -12.24
C THR A 63 -5.75 -3.29 -10.82
N PRO A 64 -5.59 -2.29 -9.92
CA PRO A 64 -6.19 -2.37 -8.60
C PRO A 64 -7.72 -2.31 -8.71
N ASP A 65 -8.40 -2.96 -7.78
CA ASP A 65 -9.84 -2.81 -7.62
C ASP A 65 -10.13 -1.44 -7.00
N VAL A 66 -10.57 -0.50 -7.84
CA VAL A 66 -10.84 0.89 -7.47
C VAL A 66 -12.23 1.29 -7.89
N VAL A 67 -12.86 2.13 -7.08
CA VAL A 67 -14.14 2.74 -7.43
C VAL A 67 -13.99 3.63 -8.66
N ASN A 68 -15.03 3.66 -9.49
CA ASN A 68 -15.08 4.59 -10.61
C ASN A 68 -15.21 6.02 -10.09
N VAL A 69 -14.32 6.91 -10.53
CA VAL A 69 -14.25 8.29 -10.07
C VAL A 69 -15.48 9.09 -10.50
N ASP A 70 -16.06 8.77 -11.67
CA ASP A 70 -17.24 9.46 -12.19
C ASP A 70 -18.51 9.18 -11.35
N ASP A 71 -18.51 8.07 -10.61
CA ASP A 71 -19.63 7.66 -9.75
C ASP A 71 -19.53 8.26 -8.33
N VAL A 72 -18.47 9.04 -8.03
CA VAL A 72 -18.19 9.58 -6.69
C VAL A 72 -18.29 11.11 -6.68
N GLU A 73 -19.25 11.63 -5.91
CA GLU A 73 -19.37 13.06 -5.61
C GLU A 73 -18.84 13.37 -4.21
N LEU A 74 -17.73 14.11 -4.12
CA LEU A 74 -17.15 14.53 -2.85
C LEU A 74 -17.85 15.81 -2.35
N LYS A 75 -18.54 15.72 -1.21
CA LYS A 75 -19.15 16.85 -0.51
C LYS A 75 -18.61 16.96 0.90
N TRP A 76 -18.15 18.16 1.27
CA TRP A 76 -17.84 18.51 2.65
C TRP A 76 -19.03 19.28 3.21
N THR A 77 -19.54 18.84 4.35
CA THR A 77 -20.67 19.44 5.08
C THR A 77 -20.28 19.64 6.53
N GLU A 78 -20.98 20.53 7.22
CA GLU A 78 -20.80 20.71 8.67
C GLU A 78 -21.04 19.39 9.42
N PRO A 79 -20.25 19.11 10.47
CA PRO A 79 -20.43 17.91 11.29
C PRO A 79 -21.75 17.95 12.06
N GLU A 80 -22.35 16.78 12.28
CA GLU A 80 -23.52 16.65 13.14
C GLU A 80 -23.06 16.49 14.60
N GLU A 81 -22.76 17.61 15.27
CA GLU A 81 -22.12 17.67 16.59
C GLU A 81 -22.81 16.79 17.64
N ASP A 82 -24.12 16.96 17.84
CA ASP A 82 -24.88 16.19 18.84
C ASP A 82 -24.78 14.67 18.60
N LYS A 83 -24.82 14.24 17.32
CA LYS A 83 -24.70 12.82 16.95
C LYS A 83 -23.29 12.29 17.18
N LEU A 84 -22.27 13.11 16.91
CA LEU A 84 -20.88 12.76 17.18
C LEU A 84 -20.62 12.62 18.68
N VAL A 85 -21.15 13.53 19.49
CA VAL A 85 -21.05 13.47 20.96
C VAL A 85 -21.73 12.21 21.49
N SER A 86 -22.97 11.93 21.09
CA SER A 86 -23.68 10.71 21.53
C SER A 86 -22.90 9.44 21.15
N PHE A 87 -22.47 9.31 19.89
CA PHE A 87 -21.70 8.14 19.46
C PHE A 87 -20.35 8.01 20.18
N LEU A 88 -19.58 9.09 20.31
CA LEU A 88 -18.23 9.01 20.86
C LEU A 88 -18.26 8.91 22.39
N CYS A 89 -19.02 9.75 23.08
CA CYS A 89 -19.01 9.84 24.54
C CYS A 89 -19.92 8.83 25.21
N GLU A 90 -21.12 8.59 24.67
CA GLU A 90 -22.08 7.68 25.28
C GLU A 90 -21.81 6.23 24.84
N ASP A 91 -21.70 5.97 23.54
CA ASP A 91 -21.52 4.59 23.03
C ASP A 91 -20.07 4.10 23.09
N LYS A 92 -19.10 4.93 22.69
CA LYS A 92 -17.68 4.55 22.65
C LYS A 92 -16.90 4.92 23.92
N GLY A 93 -17.53 5.60 24.87
CA GLY A 93 -16.96 5.91 26.19
C GLY A 93 -15.84 6.96 26.19
N PHE A 94 -15.79 7.83 25.17
CA PHE A 94 -14.88 8.97 25.18
C PHE A 94 -15.23 9.93 26.32
N ARG A 95 -14.22 10.33 27.10
CA ARG A 95 -14.43 11.03 28.38
C ARG A 95 -14.77 12.52 28.26
N SER A 96 -14.56 13.14 27.10
CA SER A 96 -14.60 14.60 26.98
C SER A 96 -15.60 15.05 25.92
N VAL A 97 -16.86 15.22 26.32
CA VAL A 97 -17.92 15.83 25.50
C VAL A 97 -17.48 17.20 24.97
N ARG A 98 -17.00 18.07 25.87
CA ARG A 98 -16.43 19.38 25.51
C ARG A 98 -15.22 19.32 24.58
N GLY A 99 -14.50 18.20 24.62
CA GLY A 99 -13.38 17.96 23.72
C GLY A 99 -13.88 17.62 22.32
N VAL A 100 -14.96 16.87 22.19
CA VAL A 100 -15.57 16.54 20.89
C VAL A 100 -16.24 17.77 20.28
N GLU A 101 -17.00 18.54 21.07
CA GLU A 101 -17.66 19.78 20.65
C GLU A 101 -16.64 20.82 20.18
N GLY A 102 -15.63 21.12 21.02
CA GLY A 102 -14.61 22.12 20.69
C GLY A 102 -13.64 21.74 19.57
N GLU A 103 -13.70 20.52 19.03
CA GLU A 103 -12.98 20.11 17.82
C GLU A 103 -13.84 20.32 16.57
N CYS A 104 -15.16 20.23 16.69
CA CYS A 104 -16.08 20.49 15.58
C CYS A 104 -16.09 21.98 15.20
N GLU A 105 -15.79 22.86 16.16
CA GLU A 105 -15.71 24.31 15.96
C GLU A 105 -14.38 24.80 15.30
N ARG A 106 -13.45 23.90 14.93
CA ARG A 106 -12.10 24.25 14.43
C ARG A 106 -11.89 24.13 12.93
#